data_AF-A0A8H6LBH8-F1
#
_entry.id   AF-A0A8H6LBH8-F1
#
_cell.length_a   1.000
_cell.length_b   1.000
_cell.length_c   1.000
_cell.angle_alpha   90.00
_cell.angle_beta   90.00
_cell.angle_gamma   90.00
#
_symmetry.space_group_name_H-M   'P 1'
#
loop_
_entity.id
_entity.type
_entity.pdbx_description
1 polymer ?
#
loop_
_entity_poly.entity_id
_entity_poly.type
_entity_poly.pdbx_seq_one_letter_code
_entity_poly.pdbx_strand_id
1 'polypeptide(L)'
;MQTMLRAMVHETSAHLIDEQKKMFERLWKAMMGSQQKATQMIGEQLEMIRQLQQEVWAVKVQATEESRKADELRRLHEQSTRQLRPAKELEQLHEEMKQVKEDTKQAKEATLLAKEEMAKELAKVQVQTTEEMKQVKEEVQQVKSQLNVMADSLSSNVQASQQPSYADVARTPPTSQPSNVRTLSSMRTTPYTFSDTLFCIIDTSRASEKDRGKAQVGEVRQAIEEKVRTREGGQPNWRCAAMVKDVRNADRIKVVCRDEAEVQLVREAA
;
A
#
# COMPACT_ATOMS: atom_id res chain seq x y z
N MET A 1 -113.11 -84.10 -4.74
CA MET A 1 -112.72 -82.97 -3.86
C MET A 1 -111.24 -83.02 -3.46
N GLN A 2 -110.73 -84.13 -2.90
CA GLN A 2 -109.34 -84.24 -2.43
C GLN A 2 -108.26 -84.14 -3.54
N THR A 3 -108.58 -84.52 -4.77
CA THR A 3 -107.70 -84.40 -5.94
C THR A 3 -107.53 -82.95 -6.41
N MET A 4 -108.64 -82.19 -6.43
CA MET A 4 -108.65 -80.78 -6.85
C MET A 4 -107.90 -79.88 -5.86
N LEU A 5 -108.06 -80.09 -4.55
CA LEU A 5 -107.30 -79.38 -3.52
C LEU A 5 -105.78 -79.64 -3.64
N ARG A 6 -105.38 -80.89 -3.91
CA ARG A 6 -103.95 -81.20 -4.14
C ARG A 6 -103.41 -80.51 -5.38
N ALA A 7 -104.16 -80.49 -6.48
CA ALA A 7 -103.74 -79.80 -7.71
C ALA A 7 -103.56 -78.29 -7.48
N MET A 8 -104.49 -77.63 -6.79
CA MET A 8 -104.40 -76.20 -6.48
C MET A 8 -103.23 -75.87 -5.53
N VAL A 9 -102.97 -76.72 -4.53
CA VAL A 9 -101.81 -76.57 -3.65
C VAL A 9 -100.50 -76.76 -4.42
N HIS A 10 -100.44 -77.73 -5.33
CA HIS A 10 -99.27 -77.92 -6.20
C HIS A 10 -99.05 -76.74 -7.15
N GLU A 11 -100.11 -76.20 -7.76
CA GLU A 11 -100.03 -75.08 -8.69
C GLU A 11 -99.61 -73.77 -8.00
N THR A 12 -100.19 -73.47 -6.83
CA THR A 12 -99.81 -72.30 -6.03
C THR A 12 -98.38 -72.41 -5.49
N SER A 13 -97.95 -73.61 -5.08
CA SER A 13 -96.56 -73.87 -4.68
C SER A 13 -95.59 -73.71 -5.86
N ALA A 14 -95.92 -74.24 -7.04
CA ALA A 14 -95.10 -74.10 -8.24
C ALA A 14 -94.97 -72.64 -8.68
N HIS A 15 -96.08 -71.88 -8.65
CA HIS A 15 -96.08 -70.45 -8.96
C HIS A 15 -95.21 -69.65 -7.98
N LEU A 16 -95.30 -69.93 -6.67
CA LEU A 16 -94.45 -69.28 -5.67
C LEU A 16 -92.97 -69.59 -5.89
N ILE A 17 -92.62 -70.84 -6.19
CA ILE A 17 -91.23 -71.25 -6.49
C ILE A 17 -90.71 -70.52 -7.73
N ASP A 18 -91.52 -70.39 -8.78
CA ASP A 18 -91.14 -69.68 -10.00
C ASP A 18 -90.91 -68.17 -9.74
N GLU A 19 -91.77 -67.52 -8.96
CA GLU A 19 -91.60 -66.12 -8.58
C GLU A 19 -90.36 -65.90 -7.68
N GLN A 20 -90.10 -66.81 -6.73
CA GLN A 20 -88.88 -66.79 -5.93
C GLN A 20 -87.63 -66.92 -6.82
N LYS A 21 -87.65 -67.84 -7.80
CA LYS A 21 -86.55 -68.02 -8.75
C LYS A 21 -86.31 -66.76 -9.58
N LYS A 22 -87.36 -66.14 -10.12
CA LYS A 22 -87.26 -64.86 -10.86
C LYS A 22 -86.70 -63.74 -9.97
N MET A 23 -87.13 -63.68 -8.71
CA MET A 23 -86.61 -62.71 -7.74
C MET A 23 -85.11 -62.92 -7.51
N PHE A 24 -84.68 -64.16 -7.27
CA PHE A 24 -83.26 -64.50 -7.12
C PHE A 24 -82.44 -64.17 -8.36
N GLU A 25 -82.95 -64.48 -9.56
CA GLU A 25 -82.26 -64.14 -10.81
C GLU A 25 -82.10 -62.61 -11.00
N ARG A 26 -83.12 -61.82 -10.64
CA ARG A 26 -83.05 -60.35 -10.67
C ARG A 26 -82.02 -59.81 -9.68
N LEU A 27 -82.05 -60.31 -8.43
CA LEU A 27 -81.09 -59.93 -7.39
C LEU A 27 -79.67 -60.33 -7.77
N TRP A 28 -79.47 -61.52 -8.33
CA TRP A 28 -78.18 -61.98 -8.82
C TRP A 28 -77.65 -61.08 -9.94
N LYS A 29 -78.47 -60.77 -10.95
CA LYS A 29 -78.07 -59.85 -12.04
C LYS A 29 -77.73 -58.46 -11.52
N ALA A 30 -78.51 -57.91 -10.59
CA ALA A 30 -78.24 -56.62 -9.98
C ALA A 30 -76.93 -56.64 -9.17
N MET A 31 -76.68 -57.70 -8.40
CA MET A 31 -75.46 -57.90 -7.62
C MET A 31 -74.23 -58.01 -8.52
N MET A 32 -74.28 -58.88 -9.54
CA MET A 32 -73.16 -59.05 -10.48
C MET A 32 -72.89 -57.76 -11.27
N GLY A 33 -73.94 -57.03 -11.66
CA GLY A 33 -73.79 -55.73 -12.33
C GLY A 33 -73.17 -54.67 -11.41
N SER A 34 -73.54 -54.63 -10.13
CA SER A 34 -72.92 -53.75 -9.13
C SER A 34 -71.45 -54.11 -8.90
N GLN A 35 -71.15 -55.40 -8.73
CA GLN A 35 -69.77 -55.89 -8.57
C GLN A 35 -68.89 -55.55 -9.77
N GLN A 36 -69.41 -55.70 -10.99
CA GLN A 36 -68.68 -55.37 -12.22
C GLN A 36 -68.39 -53.86 -12.29
N LYS A 37 -69.37 -53.00 -11.98
CA LYS A 37 -69.17 -51.54 -11.95
C LYS A 37 -68.14 -51.13 -10.89
N ALA A 38 -68.21 -51.72 -9.70
CA ALA A 38 -67.24 -51.46 -8.63
C ALA A 38 -65.82 -51.88 -9.05
N THR A 39 -65.68 -53.03 -9.70
CA THR A 39 -64.39 -53.53 -10.21
C THR A 39 -63.84 -52.60 -11.29
N GLN A 40 -64.68 -52.14 -12.22
CA GLN A 40 -64.29 -51.20 -13.26
C GLN A 40 -63.80 -49.87 -12.66
N MET A 41 -64.57 -49.30 -11.73
CA MET A 41 -64.21 -48.04 -11.08
C MET A 41 -62.89 -48.14 -10.31
N ILE A 42 -62.65 -49.26 -9.61
CA ILE A 42 -61.37 -49.52 -8.95
C ILE A 42 -60.23 -49.60 -9.97
N GLY A 43 -60.44 -50.26 -11.11
CA GLY A 43 -59.45 -50.31 -12.19
C GLY A 43 -59.10 -48.93 -12.74
N GLU A 44 -60.10 -48.09 -13.00
CA GLU A 44 -59.91 -46.71 -13.45
C GLU A 44 -59.16 -45.86 -12.41
N GLN A 45 -59.49 -46.01 -11.12
CA GLN A 45 -58.76 -45.31 -10.05
C GLN A 45 -57.31 -45.79 -9.92
N LEU A 46 -57.04 -47.08 -10.05
CA LEU A 46 -55.68 -47.62 -10.01
C LEU A 46 -54.83 -47.08 -11.17
N GLU A 47 -55.40 -46.96 -12.35
CA GLU A 47 -54.71 -46.40 -13.51
C GLU A 47 -54.42 -44.90 -13.31
N MET A 48 -55.37 -44.16 -12.76
CA MET A 48 -55.16 -42.75 -12.39
C MET A 48 -54.06 -42.59 -11.34
N ILE A 49 -54.06 -43.42 -10.29
CA ILE A 49 -53.01 -43.42 -9.27
C ILE A 49 -51.64 -43.72 -9.90
N ARG A 50 -51.58 -44.68 -10.83
CA ARG A 50 -50.35 -45.02 -11.56
C ARG A 50 -49.83 -43.83 -12.37
N GLN A 51 -50.72 -43.11 -13.06
CA GLN A 51 -50.36 -41.91 -13.82
C GLN A 51 -49.86 -40.79 -12.91
N LEU A 52 -50.58 -40.49 -11.83
CA LEU A 52 -50.16 -39.49 -10.84
C LEU A 52 -48.80 -39.83 -10.23
N GLN A 53 -48.53 -41.09 -9.93
CA GLN A 53 -47.22 -41.53 -9.44
C GLN A 53 -46.10 -41.28 -10.46
N GLN A 54 -46.36 -41.49 -11.76
CA GLN A 54 -45.41 -41.18 -12.82
C GLN A 54 -45.16 -39.68 -12.96
N GLU A 55 -46.21 -38.86 -12.92
CA GLU A 55 -46.09 -37.41 -12.99
C GLU A 55 -45.31 -36.85 -11.78
N VAL A 56 -45.62 -37.29 -10.56
CA VAL A 56 -44.89 -36.90 -9.36
C VAL A 56 -43.42 -37.27 -9.46
N TRP A 57 -43.09 -38.44 -10.01
CA TRP A 57 -41.71 -38.86 -10.22
C TRP A 57 -41.00 -37.96 -11.25
N ALA A 58 -41.66 -37.64 -12.37
CA ALA A 58 -41.12 -36.76 -13.39
C ALA A 58 -40.85 -35.34 -12.84
N VAL A 59 -41.80 -34.78 -12.09
CA VAL A 59 -41.67 -33.47 -11.44
C VAL A 59 -40.51 -33.49 -10.43
N LYS A 60 -40.35 -34.57 -9.67
CA LYS A 60 -39.24 -34.73 -8.73
C LYS A 60 -37.89 -34.68 -9.44
N VAL A 61 -37.74 -35.36 -10.57
CA VAL A 61 -36.51 -35.33 -11.38
C VAL A 61 -36.26 -33.93 -11.93
N GLN A 62 -37.29 -33.27 -12.49
CA GLN A 62 -37.16 -31.90 -12.98
C GLN A 62 -36.73 -30.92 -11.89
N ALA A 63 -37.32 -30.99 -10.70
CA ALA A 63 -36.97 -30.14 -9.57
C ALA A 63 -35.48 -30.30 -9.16
N THR A 64 -34.95 -31.53 -9.20
CA THR A 64 -33.51 -31.75 -8.91
C THR A 64 -32.60 -31.12 -9.96
N GLU A 65 -33.00 -31.17 -11.23
CA GLU A 65 -32.24 -30.55 -12.33
C GLU A 65 -32.32 -29.02 -12.29
N GLU A 66 -33.50 -28.47 -11.99
CA GLU A 66 -33.66 -27.02 -11.81
C GLU A 66 -32.86 -26.50 -10.62
N SER A 67 -32.83 -27.23 -9.50
CA SER A 67 -31.98 -26.88 -8.36
C SER A 67 -30.51 -26.84 -8.76
N ARG A 68 -30.04 -27.82 -9.55
CA ARG A 68 -28.66 -27.85 -10.06
C ARG A 68 -28.36 -26.65 -10.96
N LYS A 69 -29.26 -26.30 -11.87
CA LYS A 69 -29.14 -25.12 -12.74
C LYS A 69 -29.12 -23.81 -11.94
N ALA A 70 -29.96 -23.70 -10.91
CA ALA A 70 -29.97 -22.55 -10.02
C ALA A 70 -28.65 -22.39 -9.26
N ASP A 71 -28.06 -23.48 -8.77
CA ASP A 71 -26.74 -23.46 -8.13
C ASP A 71 -25.62 -23.07 -9.10
N GLU A 72 -25.69 -23.50 -10.36
CA GLU A 72 -24.74 -23.10 -11.41
C GLU A 72 -24.84 -21.61 -11.74
N LEU A 73 -26.06 -21.08 -11.90
CA LEU A 73 -26.30 -19.65 -12.08
C LEU A 73 -25.80 -18.84 -10.88
N ARG A 74 -25.99 -19.32 -9.65
CA ARG A 74 -25.46 -18.67 -8.44
C ARG A 74 -23.92 -18.61 -8.47
N ARG A 75 -23.25 -19.67 -8.90
CA ARG A 75 -21.78 -19.69 -9.03
C ARG A 75 -21.28 -18.73 -10.12
N LEU A 76 -21.96 -18.69 -11.26
CA LEU A 76 -21.63 -17.73 -12.33
C LEU A 76 -21.84 -16.28 -11.89
N HIS A 77 -22.92 -16.01 -11.16
CA HIS A 77 -23.17 -14.70 -10.59
C HIS A 77 -22.05 -14.29 -9.61
N GLU A 78 -21.68 -15.18 -8.69
CA GLU A 78 -20.57 -14.96 -7.74
C GLU A 78 -19.22 -14.75 -8.46
N GLN A 79 -18.95 -15.48 -9.54
CA GLN A 79 -17.74 -15.27 -10.33
C GLN A 79 -17.75 -13.90 -11.04
N SER A 80 -18.88 -13.52 -11.63
CA SER A 80 -19.06 -12.22 -12.29
C SER A 80 -18.90 -11.06 -11.31
N THR A 81 -19.53 -11.14 -10.14
CA THR A 81 -19.39 -10.11 -9.10
C THR A 81 -17.96 -10.02 -8.58
N ARG A 82 -17.24 -11.14 -8.46
CA ARG A 82 -15.80 -11.14 -8.12
C ARG A 82 -14.95 -10.45 -9.18
N GLN A 83 -15.24 -10.63 -10.47
CA GLN A 83 -14.52 -9.94 -11.55
C GLN A 83 -14.81 -8.43 -11.60
N LEU A 84 -16.00 -8.01 -11.16
CA LEU A 84 -16.39 -6.60 -11.10
C LEU A 84 -15.85 -5.87 -9.86
N ARG A 85 -15.44 -6.57 -8.80
CA ARG A 85 -14.85 -5.93 -7.59
C ARG A 85 -13.63 -5.05 -7.91
N PRO A 86 -12.62 -5.53 -8.65
CA PRO A 86 -11.50 -4.69 -9.07
C PRO A 86 -11.91 -3.45 -9.84
N ALA A 87 -12.97 -3.52 -10.66
CA ALA A 87 -13.44 -2.36 -11.42
C ALA A 87 -14.01 -1.26 -10.49
N LYS A 88 -14.77 -1.65 -9.45
CA LYS A 88 -15.27 -0.71 -8.43
C LYS A 88 -14.14 -0.12 -7.59
N GLU A 89 -13.16 -0.94 -7.21
CA GLU A 89 -11.96 -0.48 -6.49
C GLU A 89 -11.13 0.49 -7.33
N LEU A 90 -11.02 0.25 -8.64
CA LEU A 90 -10.29 1.12 -9.56
C LEU A 90 -11.01 2.46 -9.81
N GLU A 91 -12.35 2.48 -9.76
CA GLU A 91 -13.15 3.70 -9.81
C GLU A 91 -12.99 4.53 -8.53
N GLN A 92 -12.98 3.89 -7.36
CA GLN A 92 -12.69 4.56 -6.08
C GLN A 92 -11.27 5.14 -6.05
N LEU A 93 -10.26 4.35 -6.45
CA LEU A 93 -8.88 4.83 -6.54
C LEU A 93 -8.72 5.98 -7.53
N HIS A 94 -9.49 6.00 -8.62
CA HIS A 94 -9.49 7.12 -9.55
C HIS A 94 -10.00 8.42 -8.90
N GLU A 95 -11.10 8.36 -8.15
CA GLU A 95 -11.64 9.54 -7.47
C GLU A 95 -10.70 10.01 -6.34
N GLU A 96 -10.12 9.08 -5.57
CA GLU A 96 -9.09 9.40 -4.57
C GLU A 96 -7.86 10.06 -5.21
N MET A 97 -7.38 9.53 -6.34
CA MET A 97 -6.23 10.10 -7.04
C MET A 97 -6.55 11.50 -7.61
N LYS A 98 -7.78 11.74 -8.05
CA LYS A 98 -8.24 13.06 -8.49
C LYS A 98 -8.28 14.06 -7.33
N GLN A 99 -8.73 13.65 -6.16
CA GLN A 99 -8.71 14.48 -4.95
C GLN A 99 -7.27 14.81 -4.52
N VAL A 100 -6.39 13.80 -4.44
CA VAL A 100 -4.97 13.99 -4.11
C VAL A 100 -4.30 14.96 -5.09
N LYS A 101 -4.65 14.90 -6.38
CA LYS A 101 -4.11 15.82 -7.38
C LYS A 101 -4.53 17.26 -7.12
N GLU A 102 -5.78 17.50 -6.73
CA GLU A 102 -6.28 18.83 -6.39
C GLU A 102 -5.63 19.35 -5.10
N ASP A 103 -5.55 18.52 -4.05
CA ASP A 103 -4.90 18.87 -2.79
C ASP A 103 -3.41 19.20 -3.01
N THR A 104 -2.73 18.43 -3.87
CA THR A 104 -1.33 18.69 -4.23
C THR A 104 -1.17 20.02 -4.97
N LYS A 105 -2.13 20.37 -5.84
CA LYS A 105 -2.12 21.66 -6.54
C LYS A 105 -2.28 22.82 -5.54
N GLN A 106 -3.24 22.72 -4.63
CA GLN A 106 -3.46 23.73 -3.58
C GLN A 106 -2.25 23.85 -2.65
N ALA A 107 -1.64 22.73 -2.24
CA ALA A 107 -0.43 22.73 -1.42
C ALA A 107 0.76 23.39 -2.13
N LYS A 108 0.90 23.20 -3.45
CA LYS A 108 1.93 23.87 -4.26
C LYS A 108 1.72 25.38 -4.30
N GLU A 109 0.49 25.84 -4.51
CA GLU A 109 0.15 27.27 -4.49
C GLU A 109 0.41 27.89 -3.11
N ALA A 110 -0.04 27.23 -2.03
CA ALA A 110 0.23 27.68 -0.66
C ALA A 110 1.72 27.74 -0.33
N THR A 111 2.51 26.75 -0.77
CA THR A 111 3.96 26.73 -0.57
C THR A 111 4.66 27.84 -1.34
N LEU A 112 4.18 28.18 -2.54
CA LEU A 112 4.72 29.30 -3.32
C LEU A 112 4.49 30.64 -2.61
N LEU A 113 3.26 30.87 -2.13
CA LEU A 113 2.90 32.08 -1.39
C LEU A 113 3.73 32.20 -0.11
N ALA A 114 3.84 31.12 0.67
CA ALA A 114 4.65 31.09 1.89
C ALA A 114 6.15 31.35 1.61
N LYS A 115 6.69 30.85 0.48
CA LYS A 115 8.07 31.14 0.07
C LYS A 115 8.27 32.61 -0.30
N GLU A 116 7.32 33.22 -0.99
CA GLU A 116 7.40 34.64 -1.34
C GLU A 116 7.36 35.53 -0.09
N GLU A 117 6.49 35.20 0.87
CA GLU A 117 6.41 35.91 2.14
C GLU A 117 7.68 35.76 2.98
N MET A 118 8.20 34.54 3.10
CA MET A 118 9.48 34.27 3.76
C MET A 118 10.66 35.01 3.10
N ALA A 119 10.66 35.14 1.76
CA ALA A 119 11.68 35.89 1.05
C ALA A 119 11.61 37.40 1.35
N LYS A 120 10.40 37.96 1.48
CA LYS A 120 10.20 39.36 1.88
C LYS A 120 10.70 39.62 3.30
N GLU A 121 10.36 38.75 4.25
CA GLU A 121 10.86 38.87 5.63
C GLU A 121 12.38 38.68 5.72
N LEU A 122 12.95 37.73 4.97
CA LEU A 122 14.40 37.55 4.92
C LEU A 122 15.11 38.78 4.37
N ALA A 123 14.58 39.41 3.31
CA ALA A 123 15.13 40.64 2.77
C ALA A 123 15.10 41.78 3.79
N LYS A 124 14.00 41.90 4.56
CA LYS A 124 13.87 42.90 5.63
C LYS A 124 14.89 42.68 6.76
N VAL A 125 15.02 41.44 7.23
CA VAL A 125 16.03 41.07 8.25
C VAL A 125 17.45 41.33 7.74
N GLN A 126 17.72 41.05 6.46
CA GLN A 126 19.05 41.29 5.89
C GLN A 126 19.40 42.78 5.85
N VAL A 127 18.48 43.64 5.43
CA VAL A 127 18.67 45.11 5.47
C VAL A 127 18.92 45.59 6.90
N GLN A 128 18.09 45.15 7.85
CA GLN A 128 18.26 45.52 9.25
C GLN A 128 19.63 45.07 9.79
N THR A 129 20.05 43.84 9.51
CA THR A 129 21.35 43.31 9.94
C THR A 129 22.51 44.12 9.34
N THR A 130 22.42 44.54 8.07
CA THR A 130 23.47 45.36 7.45
C THR A 130 23.57 46.75 8.07
N GLU A 131 22.44 47.34 8.46
CA GLU A 131 22.43 48.65 9.11
C GLU A 131 23.01 48.54 10.53
N GLU A 132 22.61 47.53 11.30
CA GLU A 132 23.21 47.24 12.63
C GLU A 132 24.71 46.97 12.51
N MET A 133 25.17 46.24 11.49
CA MET A 133 26.59 45.97 11.27
C MET A 133 27.37 47.26 10.92
N LYS A 134 26.74 48.19 10.20
CA LYS A 134 27.33 49.50 9.89
C LYS A 134 27.43 50.36 11.16
N GLN A 135 26.38 50.39 11.98
CA GLN A 135 26.39 51.08 13.26
C GLN A 135 27.48 50.52 14.19
N VAL A 136 27.57 49.20 14.34
CA VAL A 136 28.63 48.55 15.16
C VAL A 136 30.02 48.89 14.61
N LYS A 137 30.20 48.96 13.29
CA LYS A 137 31.47 49.35 12.69
C LYS A 137 31.85 50.79 13.01
N GLU A 138 30.89 51.71 12.99
CA GLU A 138 31.08 53.11 13.36
C GLU A 138 31.45 53.24 14.84
N GLU A 139 30.74 52.54 15.73
CA GLU A 139 31.06 52.47 17.16
C GLU A 139 32.47 51.89 17.40
N VAL A 140 32.85 50.82 16.70
CA VAL A 140 34.21 50.25 16.77
C VAL A 140 35.27 51.24 16.26
N GLN A 141 35.01 51.97 15.19
CA GLN A 141 35.92 53.01 14.70
C GLN A 141 36.08 54.15 15.71
N GLN A 142 34.99 54.56 16.36
CA GLN A 142 35.00 55.57 17.40
C GLN A 142 35.77 55.11 18.64
N VAL A 143 35.55 53.87 19.10
CA VAL A 143 36.32 53.28 20.21
C VAL A 143 37.80 53.19 19.84
N LYS A 144 38.12 52.79 18.60
CA LYS A 144 39.51 52.74 18.10
C LYS A 144 40.18 54.12 18.09
N SER A 145 39.49 55.17 17.66
CA SER A 145 40.06 56.52 17.65
C SER A 145 40.26 57.07 19.07
N GLN A 146 39.31 56.83 19.98
CA GLN A 146 39.49 57.14 21.40
C GLN A 146 40.71 56.41 21.99
N LEU A 147 40.89 55.13 21.66
CA LEU A 147 42.04 54.33 22.09
C LEU A 147 43.36 54.91 21.53
N ASN A 148 43.38 55.35 20.27
CA ASN A 148 44.57 55.94 19.66
C ASN A 148 44.94 57.28 20.29
N VAL A 149 43.96 58.14 20.58
CA VAL A 149 44.18 59.41 21.28
C VAL A 149 44.75 59.17 22.69
N MET A 150 44.25 58.14 23.40
CA MET A 150 44.81 57.74 24.69
C MET A 150 46.24 57.20 24.55
N ALA A 151 46.54 56.41 23.52
CA ALA A 151 47.89 55.90 23.25
C ALA A 151 48.89 57.00 22.85
N ASP A 152 48.46 58.00 22.07
CA ASP A 152 49.26 59.15 21.66
C ASP A 152 49.54 60.10 22.85
N SER A 153 48.58 60.22 23.78
CA SER A 153 48.75 60.97 25.04
C SER A 153 49.74 60.28 26.00
N LEU A 154 49.87 58.96 25.90
CA LEU A 154 50.91 58.20 26.61
C LEU A 154 52.29 58.31 25.91
N SER A 155 52.32 58.48 24.59
CA SER A 155 53.56 58.68 23.83
C SER A 155 54.11 60.11 23.89
N SER A 156 53.26 61.14 24.02
CA SER A 156 53.68 62.54 24.12
C SER A 156 54.29 62.91 25.48
N ASN A 157 54.15 62.06 26.50
CA ASN A 157 54.74 62.25 27.82
C ASN A 157 56.17 61.68 27.95
N VAL A 158 56.81 61.26 26.85
CA VAL A 158 58.19 60.74 26.80
C VAL A 158 59.15 61.78 26.19
N GLN A 159 59.18 62.97 26.78
CA GLN A 159 60.27 63.96 26.57
C GLN A 159 60.79 64.56 27.89
N ALA A 160 60.74 63.78 28.97
CA ALA A 160 61.57 64.04 30.15
C ALA A 160 62.28 62.76 30.60
N SER A 161 63.60 62.88 30.72
CA SER A 161 64.58 61.97 31.33
C SER A 161 65.29 60.95 30.44
N GLN A 162 66.61 61.09 30.43
CA GLN A 162 67.59 60.16 29.89
C GLN A 162 67.71 58.92 30.80
N GLN A 163 67.31 57.75 30.27
CA GLN A 163 67.84 56.37 30.38
C GLN A 163 68.39 55.79 31.73
N PRO A 164 68.16 54.47 32.01
CA PRO A 164 69.04 53.43 31.44
C PRO A 164 68.38 52.10 31.00
N SER A 165 69.06 51.49 30.01
CA SER A 165 69.12 50.09 29.58
C SER A 165 68.55 49.00 30.50
N TYR A 166 67.66 48.16 29.94
CA TYR A 166 67.39 46.77 30.40
C TYR A 166 67.76 45.79 29.29
N ALA A 167 69.01 45.82 28.87
CA ALA A 167 69.63 44.77 28.07
C ALA A 167 70.48 43.80 28.93
N ASP A 168 70.34 43.78 30.27
CA ASP A 168 71.33 43.10 31.14
C ASP A 168 70.77 42.20 32.27
N VAL A 169 69.54 41.68 32.17
CA VAL A 169 69.12 40.54 33.02
C VAL A 169 68.62 39.39 32.14
N ALA A 170 69.43 38.33 32.11
CA ALA A 170 69.29 37.05 31.40
C ALA A 170 69.71 37.01 29.91
N ARG A 171 71.04 37.05 29.71
CA ARG A 171 71.75 36.44 28.59
C ARG A 171 71.58 34.91 28.61
N THR A 172 71.22 34.27 27.49
CA THR A 172 71.99 33.23 26.74
C THR A 172 71.12 32.55 25.65
N PRO A 173 71.72 32.01 24.57
CA PRO A 173 71.28 32.21 23.17
C PRO A 173 70.59 30.97 22.55
N PRO A 174 70.05 31.03 21.30
CA PRO A 174 70.91 30.69 20.15
C PRO A 174 70.62 31.46 18.85
N THR A 175 71.69 31.65 18.09
CA THR A 175 71.65 31.79 16.63
C THR A 175 71.48 30.41 15.96
N SER A 176 70.99 30.46 14.73
CA SER A 176 70.88 29.41 13.69
C SER A 176 69.58 28.59 13.61
N GLN A 177 68.93 28.83 12.48
CA GLN A 177 67.81 28.17 11.79
C GLN A 177 68.13 26.70 11.45
N PRO A 178 67.12 25.81 11.35
CA PRO A 178 66.36 25.77 10.10
C PRO A 178 64.86 25.42 10.23
N SER A 179 64.17 25.62 9.09
CA SER A 179 63.04 24.85 8.54
C SER A 179 61.93 24.33 9.45
N ASN A 180 60.69 24.72 9.08
CA ASN A 180 59.41 23.99 9.16
C ASN A 180 58.39 24.34 10.26
N VAL A 181 57.62 25.42 10.10
CA VAL A 181 56.19 25.36 10.50
C VAL A 181 55.32 26.25 9.62
N ARG A 182 54.22 25.64 9.18
CA ARG A 182 53.39 26.02 8.03
C ARG A 182 52.45 27.20 8.34
N THR A 183 52.27 28.01 7.31
CA THR A 183 51.04 28.72 6.96
C THR A 183 49.80 27.86 7.27
N LEU A 184 48.96 28.29 8.21
CA LEU A 184 47.56 27.87 8.25
C LEU A 184 46.78 28.73 7.26
N SER A 185 46.94 28.40 5.98
CA SER A 185 45.91 28.68 4.99
C SER A 185 44.73 27.79 5.31
N SER A 186 43.58 28.39 5.61
CA SER A 186 42.29 27.72 5.41
C SER A 186 42.02 27.66 3.91
N MET A 187 42.79 26.82 3.21
CA MET A 187 42.47 26.34 1.89
C MET A 187 42.24 24.85 1.98
N ARG A 188 41.03 24.45 1.61
CA ARG A 188 40.71 23.13 1.07
C ARG A 188 41.04 21.98 2.02
N THR A 189 40.07 21.65 2.87
CA THR A 189 40.02 20.35 3.50
C THR A 189 39.87 19.27 2.42
N THR A 190 40.98 18.72 1.94
CA THR A 190 41.07 17.29 1.71
C THR A 190 41.51 16.65 3.02
N PRO A 191 40.60 16.00 3.79
CA PRO A 191 41.02 15.08 4.82
C PRO A 191 41.32 13.75 4.14
N TYR A 192 42.60 13.52 3.87
CA TYR A 192 43.14 12.17 3.80
C TYR A 192 43.73 11.86 5.19
N THR A 193 43.59 10.60 5.61
CA THR A 193 43.90 9.99 6.92
C THR A 193 42.86 10.15 8.03
N PHE A 194 41.73 9.46 7.89
CA PHE A 194 41.08 8.73 8.99
C PHE A 194 40.53 7.42 8.40
N SER A 195 41.34 6.36 8.53
CA SER A 195 41.01 4.96 8.18
C SER A 195 40.78 4.69 6.70
N ASP A 196 41.32 3.57 6.21
CA ASP A 196 41.28 3.05 4.84
C ASP A 196 39.86 2.65 4.38
N THR A 197 38.90 3.58 4.49
CA THR A 197 37.49 3.39 4.17
C THR A 197 37.22 4.01 2.81
N LEU A 198 37.28 3.17 1.80
CA LEU A 198 36.93 3.51 0.44
C LEU A 198 35.45 3.84 0.36
N PHE A 199 35.05 4.94 -0.29
CA PHE A 199 33.65 5.34 -0.34
C PHE A 199 33.25 6.00 -1.66
N CYS A 200 31.96 5.87 -1.98
CA CYS A 200 31.29 6.53 -3.11
C CYS A 200 30.29 7.56 -2.59
N ILE A 201 30.14 8.67 -3.30
CA ILE A 201 29.08 9.65 -3.03
C ILE A 201 28.07 9.56 -4.18
N ILE A 202 26.82 9.33 -3.82
CA ILE A 202 25.69 9.30 -4.75
C ILE A 202 24.94 10.63 -4.57
N ASP A 203 24.78 11.34 -5.68
CA ASP A 203 24.05 12.60 -5.73
C ASP A 203 22.61 12.34 -6.19
N THR A 204 21.66 12.49 -5.27
CA THR A 204 20.23 12.31 -5.53
C THR A 204 19.51 13.62 -5.84
N SER A 205 20.22 14.76 -5.97
CA SER A 205 19.61 16.06 -6.27
C SER A 205 18.89 16.11 -7.61
N ARG A 206 19.27 15.22 -8.53
CA ARG A 206 18.66 15.07 -9.86
C ARG A 206 17.42 14.17 -9.87
N ALA A 207 17.06 13.56 -8.74
CA ALA A 207 15.87 12.73 -8.64
C ALA A 207 14.61 13.61 -8.80
N SER A 208 13.68 13.16 -9.65
CA SER A 208 12.42 13.87 -9.89
C SER A 208 11.57 13.90 -8.60
N GLU A 209 10.63 14.85 -8.50
CA GLU A 209 9.72 14.97 -7.33
C GLU A 209 8.99 13.65 -7.03
N LYS A 210 8.66 12.88 -8.07
CA LYS A 210 8.01 11.56 -7.98
C LYS A 210 8.94 10.45 -7.49
N ASP A 211 10.25 10.59 -7.70
CA ASP A 211 11.26 9.59 -7.35
C ASP A 211 12.02 9.93 -6.05
N ARG A 212 11.63 11.00 -5.33
CA ARG A 212 12.28 11.37 -4.05
C ARG A 212 12.13 10.29 -2.98
N GLY A 213 11.04 9.51 -3.02
CA GLY A 213 10.88 8.33 -2.16
C GLY A 213 11.96 7.27 -2.43
N LYS A 214 12.30 7.04 -3.71
CA LYS A 214 13.35 6.11 -4.16
C LYS A 214 14.77 6.64 -3.94
N ALA A 215 14.91 7.93 -3.67
CA ALA A 215 16.18 8.58 -3.29
C ALA A 215 16.49 8.48 -1.79
N GLN A 216 15.69 7.75 -1.00
CA GLN A 216 16.00 7.48 0.39
C GLN A 216 17.12 6.44 0.54
N VAL A 217 17.87 6.49 1.63
CA VAL A 217 19.05 5.62 1.88
C VAL A 217 18.70 4.12 1.75
N GLY A 218 17.52 3.71 2.21
CA GLY A 218 17.06 2.31 2.13
C GLY A 218 16.80 1.87 0.68
N GLU A 219 16.10 2.69 -0.09
CA GLU A 219 15.78 2.41 -1.49
C GLU A 219 17.02 2.40 -2.38
N VAL A 220 17.91 3.40 -2.18
CA VAL A 220 19.20 3.46 -2.89
C VAL A 220 20.06 2.24 -2.55
N ARG A 221 20.05 1.77 -1.29
CA ARG A 221 20.72 0.52 -0.90
C ARG A 221 20.17 -0.66 -1.69
N GLN A 222 18.86 -0.83 -1.70
CA GLN A 222 18.22 -1.97 -2.37
C GLN A 222 18.53 -1.96 -3.87
N ALA A 223 18.44 -0.80 -4.51
CA ALA A 223 18.72 -0.66 -5.94
C ALA A 223 20.17 -1.00 -6.31
N ILE A 224 21.14 -0.55 -5.51
CA ILE A 224 22.57 -0.86 -5.74
C ILE A 224 22.82 -2.35 -5.51
N GLU A 225 22.32 -2.91 -4.41
CA GLU A 225 22.49 -4.33 -4.10
C GLU A 225 21.86 -5.23 -5.16
N GLU A 226 20.69 -4.89 -5.67
CA GLU A 226 20.03 -5.62 -6.76
C GLU A 226 20.83 -5.55 -8.06
N LYS A 227 21.27 -4.35 -8.47
CA LYS A 227 22.08 -4.18 -9.68
C LYS A 227 23.42 -4.90 -9.60
N VAL A 228 24.10 -4.89 -8.46
CA VAL A 228 25.38 -5.60 -8.29
C VAL A 228 25.19 -7.12 -8.34
N ARG A 229 24.09 -7.65 -7.76
CA ARG A 229 23.78 -9.09 -7.79
C ARG A 229 23.39 -9.59 -9.18
N THR A 230 22.71 -8.76 -9.96
CA THR A 230 22.16 -9.13 -11.28
C THR A 230 23.13 -8.83 -12.44
N ARG A 231 24.21 -8.10 -12.19
CA ARG A 231 25.28 -7.82 -13.17
C ARG A 231 25.94 -9.13 -13.62
N GLU A 232 26.38 -9.18 -14.88
CA GLU A 232 27.13 -10.30 -15.44
C GLU A 232 28.46 -10.47 -14.67
N GLY A 233 28.67 -11.66 -14.08
CA GLY A 233 29.76 -11.91 -13.12
C GLY A 233 29.54 -11.35 -11.71
N GLY A 234 28.31 -10.95 -11.38
CA GLY A 234 27.92 -10.37 -10.08
C GLY A 234 28.03 -11.34 -8.92
N GLN A 235 28.22 -10.80 -7.72
CA GLN A 235 28.27 -11.57 -6.47
C GLN A 235 26.84 -11.71 -5.89
N PRO A 236 26.22 -12.91 -5.89
CA PRO A 236 24.80 -13.07 -5.55
C PRO A 236 24.47 -12.73 -4.08
N ASN A 237 25.46 -12.82 -3.19
CA ASN A 237 25.30 -12.50 -1.77
C ASN A 237 25.89 -11.13 -1.39
N TRP A 238 26.24 -10.29 -2.37
CA TRP A 238 26.80 -8.97 -2.10
C TRP A 238 25.80 -8.06 -1.38
N ARG A 239 26.31 -7.24 -0.46
CA ARG A 239 25.55 -6.27 0.34
C ARG A 239 26.40 -5.05 0.61
N CYS A 240 25.79 -3.87 0.62
CA CYS A 240 26.48 -2.62 0.94
C CYS A 240 27.02 -2.67 2.38
N ALA A 241 28.30 -2.33 2.58
CA ALA A 241 28.91 -2.37 3.91
C ALA A 241 28.27 -1.35 4.86
N ALA A 242 28.19 -0.08 4.45
CA ALA A 242 27.42 0.94 5.15
C ALA A 242 26.96 2.04 4.19
N MET A 243 25.84 2.68 4.50
CA MET A 243 25.33 3.83 3.76
C MET A 243 24.87 4.89 4.74
N VAL A 244 25.33 6.11 4.54
CA VAL A 244 25.11 7.24 5.44
C VAL A 244 24.67 8.44 4.63
N LYS A 245 23.61 9.11 5.07
CA LYS A 245 23.17 10.39 4.49
C LYS A 245 24.12 11.50 4.94
N ASP A 246 24.55 12.38 4.03
CA ASP A 246 25.44 13.48 4.37
C ASP A 246 24.71 14.50 5.27
N VAL A 247 25.32 14.82 6.41
CA VAL A 247 24.77 15.75 7.39
C VAL A 247 24.69 17.18 6.84
N ARG A 248 25.59 17.54 5.92
CA ARG A 248 25.66 18.88 5.30
C ARG A 248 24.80 18.99 4.05
N ASN A 249 24.47 17.87 3.40
CA ASN A 249 23.65 17.86 2.20
C ASN A 249 22.72 16.62 2.15
N ALA A 250 21.42 16.86 2.35
CA ALA A 250 20.42 15.80 2.37
C ALA A 250 20.24 15.07 1.02
N ASP A 251 20.73 15.63 -0.08
CA ASP A 251 20.69 15.01 -1.40
C ASP A 251 21.96 14.22 -1.72
N ARG A 252 22.87 14.02 -0.75
CA ARG A 252 24.07 13.21 -0.92
C ARG A 252 24.08 12.02 0.02
N ILE A 253 24.39 10.85 -0.53
CA ILE A 253 24.49 9.60 0.21
C ILE A 253 25.91 9.05 0.04
N LYS A 254 26.59 8.83 1.17
CA LYS A 254 27.92 8.22 1.24
C LYS A 254 27.77 6.71 1.40
N VAL A 255 28.33 5.93 0.46
CA VAL A 255 28.40 4.47 0.50
C VAL A 255 29.82 4.06 0.88
N VAL A 256 29.98 3.36 1.99
CA VAL A 256 31.28 2.80 2.41
C VAL A 256 31.48 1.45 1.73
N CYS A 257 32.64 1.28 1.11
CA CYS A 257 33.10 0.11 0.35
C CYS A 257 34.28 -0.54 1.06
N ARG A 258 34.49 -1.84 0.83
CA ARG A 258 35.54 -2.63 1.49
C ARG A 258 36.89 -2.58 0.75
N ASP A 259 36.84 -2.47 -0.57
CA ASP A 259 38.00 -2.44 -1.46
C ASP A 259 37.74 -1.53 -2.68
N GLU A 260 38.77 -1.29 -3.50
CA GLU A 260 38.66 -0.39 -4.65
C GLU A 260 37.80 -0.99 -5.77
N ALA A 261 37.68 -2.31 -5.85
CA ALA A 261 36.81 -2.98 -6.81
C ALA A 261 35.33 -2.74 -6.47
N GLU A 262 34.96 -2.78 -5.18
CA GLU A 262 33.62 -2.44 -4.70
C GLU A 262 33.27 -0.97 -4.97
N VAL A 263 34.23 -0.04 -4.85
CA VAL A 263 34.03 1.37 -5.24
C VAL A 263 33.58 1.47 -6.69
N GLN A 264 34.26 0.76 -7.58
CA GLN A 264 33.95 0.79 -9.00
C GLN A 264 32.59 0.13 -9.30
N LEU A 265 32.31 -1.02 -8.67
CA LEU A 265 31.00 -1.69 -8.79
C LEU A 265 29.84 -0.79 -8.33
N VAL A 266 29.99 -0.11 -7.20
CA VAL A 266 28.96 0.79 -6.68
C VAL A 266 28.78 2.01 -7.59
N ARG A 267 29.84 2.55 -8.19
CA ARG A 267 29.74 3.66 -9.15
C ARG A 267 29.02 3.28 -10.44
N GLU A 268 29.19 2.04 -10.89
CA GLU A 268 28.50 1.54 -12.09
C GLU A 268 27.03 1.18 -11.80
N ALA A 269 26.74 0.76 -10.56
CA ALA A 269 25.39 0.40 -10.15
C ALA A 269 24.53 1.62 -9.76
N ALA A 270 25.11 2.68 -9.20
CA ALA A 270 24.40 3.89 -8.79
C ALA A 270 23.95 4.72 -10.00
#